data_AF-A0A0Q7RS99-F1
#
_entry.id   AF-A0A0Q7RS99-F1
#
_cell.length_a   1.000
_cell.length_b   1.000
_cell.length_c   1.000
_cell.angle_alpha   90.00
_cell.angle_beta   90.00
_cell.angle_gamma   90.00
#
_symmetry.space_group_name_H-M   'P 1'
#
loop_
_entity.id
_entity.type
_entity.pdbx_description
1 polymer ?
#
loop_
_entity_poly.entity_id
_entity_poly.type
_entity_poly.pdbx_seq_one_letter_code
_entity_poly.pdbx_strand_id
1 'polypeptide(L)'
;MLAVLSVEIRKLNRSLAAVLAVAAPSLIAIFTFFNLLRGKTPMPWDMWMVSAIGIWSFFMLPMSVTALTALVAHMEHGPKSWDHLRALPLPRWRFYAAKAVMVLAVVAVMSAATLLMTWGAVMLATAIKPNLTPTGPLEVGLYATTMGKVFLAAILMAAIQLWIALRFASFVPALVVGIGGTFFSVVATSARAGVFFPWQMPVNMLASGDEAWRVTTALGLGCGLGLVVLALAIAHLARREVL
;
A
#
# COMPACT_ATOMS: atom_id res chain seq x y z
N MET A 1 15.55 19.32 1.92
CA MET A 1 14.69 18.12 1.77
C MET A 1 14.48 17.75 0.30
N LEU A 2 14.16 18.73 -0.57
CA LEU A 2 13.92 18.53 -2.00
C LEU A 2 15.06 17.77 -2.73
N ALA A 3 16.32 18.11 -2.47
CA ALA A 3 17.47 17.42 -3.06
C ALA A 3 17.48 15.91 -2.72
N VAL A 4 17.22 15.54 -1.45
CA VAL A 4 17.19 14.13 -1.01
C VAL A 4 16.04 13.38 -1.67
N LEU A 5 14.86 14.00 -1.77
CA LEU A 5 13.71 13.41 -2.45
C LEU A 5 14.00 13.19 -3.95
N SER A 6 14.67 14.13 -4.61
CA SER A 6 15.02 13.99 -6.04
C SER A 6 15.93 12.79 -6.31
N VAL A 7 16.85 12.51 -5.38
CA VAL A 7 17.74 11.34 -5.45
C VAL A 7 16.94 10.06 -5.25
N GLU A 8 16.05 10.01 -4.25
CA GLU A 8 15.22 8.83 -4.00
C GLU A 8 14.27 8.52 -5.16
N ILE A 9 13.68 9.54 -5.80
CA ILE A 9 12.88 9.36 -7.03
C ILE A 9 13.72 8.69 -8.12
N ARG A 10 14.95 9.16 -8.33
CA ARG A 10 15.83 8.63 -9.38
C ARG A 10 16.27 7.19 -9.10
N LYS A 11 16.46 6.82 -7.82
CA LYS A 11 16.70 5.44 -7.39
C LYS A 11 15.49 4.55 -7.70
N LEU A 12 14.29 4.99 -7.32
CA LEU A 12 13.06 4.23 -7.54
C LEU A 12 12.79 3.95 -9.02
N ASN A 13 12.96 4.96 -9.89
CA ASN A 13 12.76 4.83 -11.33
C ASN A 13 13.70 3.82 -12.00
N ARG A 14 14.88 3.57 -11.42
CA ARG A 14 15.88 2.62 -11.93
C ARG A 14 15.85 1.28 -11.18
N SER A 15 14.83 1.04 -10.37
CA SER A 15 14.72 -0.15 -9.53
C SER A 15 13.50 -0.99 -9.89
N LEU A 16 13.45 -2.21 -9.36
CA LEU A 16 12.27 -3.07 -9.44
C LEU A 16 11.02 -2.46 -8.76
N ALA A 17 11.17 -1.39 -7.96
CA ALA A 17 10.02 -0.70 -7.36
C ALA A 17 9.11 -0.05 -8.42
N ALA A 18 9.67 0.45 -9.53
CA ALA A 18 8.87 0.98 -10.64
C ALA A 18 8.05 -0.12 -11.32
N VAL A 19 8.66 -1.31 -11.50
CA VAL A 19 7.96 -2.48 -12.04
C VAL A 19 6.85 -2.92 -11.09
N LEU A 20 7.12 -2.99 -9.79
CA LEU A 20 6.12 -3.32 -8.77
C LEU A 20 4.94 -2.33 -8.78
N ALA A 21 5.22 -1.03 -8.93
CA ALA A 21 4.22 0.03 -8.92
C ALA A 21 3.18 -0.12 -10.05
N VAL A 22 3.57 -0.71 -11.18
CA VAL A 22 2.66 -1.01 -12.30
C VAL A 22 2.08 -2.41 -12.17
N ALA A 23 2.90 -3.40 -11.79
CA ALA A 23 2.51 -4.80 -11.76
C ALA A 23 1.36 -5.09 -10.79
N ALA A 24 1.41 -4.55 -9.56
CA ALA A 24 0.40 -4.87 -8.56
C ALA A 24 -1.01 -4.33 -8.92
N PRO A 25 -1.20 -3.07 -9.33
CA PRO A 25 -2.49 -2.61 -9.87
C PRO A 25 -2.92 -3.36 -11.13
N SER A 26 -1.98 -3.68 -12.02
CA SER A 26 -2.28 -4.40 -13.28
C SER A 26 -2.83 -5.80 -13.01
N LEU A 27 -2.33 -6.51 -12.01
CA LEU A 27 -2.82 -7.84 -11.64
C LEU A 27 -4.31 -7.82 -11.22
N ILE A 28 -4.73 -6.78 -10.48
CA ILE A 28 -6.16 -6.60 -10.12
C ILE A 28 -6.99 -6.30 -11.36
N ALA A 29 -6.48 -5.43 -12.24
CA ALA A 29 -7.16 -5.08 -13.49
C ALA A 29 -7.32 -6.29 -14.42
N ILE A 30 -6.27 -7.10 -14.60
CA ILE A 30 -6.30 -8.35 -15.36
C ILE A 30 -7.31 -9.32 -14.77
N PHE A 31 -7.28 -9.52 -13.44
CA PHE A 31 -8.25 -10.36 -12.76
C PHE A 31 -9.69 -9.88 -13.01
N THR A 32 -9.93 -8.57 -12.88
CA THR A 32 -11.25 -7.97 -13.11
C THR A 32 -11.72 -8.14 -14.55
N PHE A 33 -10.83 -7.92 -15.53
CA PHE A 33 -11.12 -8.11 -16.96
C PHE A 33 -11.61 -9.53 -17.24
N PHE A 34 -10.86 -10.55 -16.81
CA PHE A 34 -11.23 -11.94 -17.01
C PHE A 34 -12.47 -12.35 -16.20
N ASN A 35 -12.65 -11.79 -15.00
CA ASN A 35 -13.83 -12.04 -14.18
C ASN A 35 -15.11 -11.53 -14.88
N LEU A 36 -15.06 -10.32 -15.45
CA LEU A 36 -16.17 -9.76 -16.23
C LEU A 36 -16.47 -10.61 -17.46
N LEU A 37 -15.47 -11.00 -18.24
CA LEU A 37 -15.69 -11.83 -19.44
C LEU A 37 -16.30 -13.21 -19.12
N ARG A 38 -16.09 -13.72 -17.92
CA ARG A 38 -16.73 -14.96 -17.42
C ARG A 38 -18.18 -14.74 -16.96
N GLY A 39 -18.55 -13.50 -16.66
CA GLY A 39 -19.90 -13.12 -16.25
C GLY A 39 -20.97 -13.47 -17.30
N LYS A 40 -22.18 -13.75 -16.82
CA LYS A 40 -23.35 -14.06 -17.65
C LYS A 40 -24.37 -12.93 -17.68
N THR A 41 -24.39 -12.11 -16.64
CA THR A 41 -25.33 -11.01 -16.45
C THR A 41 -24.58 -9.71 -16.16
N PRO A 42 -25.11 -8.55 -16.59
CA PRO A 42 -24.61 -7.26 -16.16
C PRO A 42 -24.61 -7.14 -14.63
N MET A 43 -23.55 -6.56 -14.08
CA MET A 43 -23.45 -6.27 -12.65
C MET A 43 -23.21 -4.76 -12.45
N PRO A 44 -23.62 -4.19 -11.30
CA PRO A 44 -23.43 -2.77 -11.04
C PRO A 44 -21.95 -2.37 -11.01
N TRP A 45 -21.65 -1.10 -11.32
CA TRP A 45 -20.29 -0.54 -11.20
C TRP A 45 -19.68 -0.74 -9.81
N ASP A 46 -20.49 -0.63 -8.76
CA ASP A 46 -20.07 -0.88 -7.37
C ASP A 46 -19.45 -2.25 -7.19
N MET A 47 -20.01 -3.30 -7.82
CA MET A 47 -19.44 -4.64 -7.69
C MET A 47 -17.99 -4.68 -8.16
N TRP A 48 -17.69 -4.05 -9.30
CA TRP A 48 -16.34 -4.06 -9.86
C TRP A 48 -15.38 -3.17 -9.08
N MET A 49 -15.79 -1.94 -8.77
CA MET A 49 -14.91 -0.97 -8.11
C MET A 49 -14.68 -1.32 -6.64
N VAL A 50 -15.73 -1.69 -5.89
CA VAL A 50 -15.60 -2.08 -4.48
C VAL A 50 -14.84 -3.40 -4.34
N SER A 51 -15.04 -4.37 -5.23
CA SER A 51 -14.24 -5.60 -5.22
C SER A 51 -12.76 -5.34 -5.46
N ALA A 52 -12.43 -4.45 -6.41
CA ALA A 52 -11.04 -4.06 -6.65
C ALA A 52 -10.42 -3.35 -5.44
N ILE A 53 -11.16 -2.44 -4.78
CA ILE A 53 -10.74 -1.83 -3.51
C ILE A 53 -10.55 -2.90 -2.43
N GLY A 54 -11.44 -3.90 -2.34
CA GLY A 54 -11.32 -5.00 -1.40
C GLY A 54 -10.07 -5.85 -1.60
N ILE A 55 -9.83 -6.31 -2.84
CA ILE A 55 -8.64 -7.08 -3.21
C ILE A 55 -7.36 -6.27 -2.95
N TRP A 56 -7.38 -4.98 -3.28
CA TRP A 56 -6.29 -4.06 -3.00
C TRP A 56 -6.04 -3.97 -1.49
N SER A 57 -7.05 -3.59 -0.72
CA SER A 57 -6.93 -3.30 0.71
C SER A 57 -6.55 -4.53 1.53
N PHE A 58 -7.10 -5.70 1.19
CA PHE A 58 -6.91 -6.92 1.96
C PHE A 58 -5.58 -7.62 1.68
N PHE A 59 -5.17 -7.69 0.41
CA PHE A 59 -4.05 -8.53 0.00
C PHE A 59 -2.96 -7.76 -0.75
N MET A 60 -3.32 -7.09 -1.86
CA MET A 60 -2.29 -6.53 -2.74
C MET A 60 -1.55 -5.36 -2.11
N LEU A 61 -2.22 -4.53 -1.31
CA LEU A 61 -1.62 -3.40 -0.60
C LEU A 61 -0.59 -3.87 0.46
N PRO A 62 -0.93 -4.75 1.43
CA PRO A 62 0.06 -5.30 2.36
C PRO A 62 1.27 -5.95 1.67
N MET A 63 1.03 -6.75 0.63
CA MET A 63 2.10 -7.40 -0.13
C MET A 63 2.98 -6.40 -0.89
N SER A 64 2.35 -5.39 -1.51
CA SER A 64 3.06 -4.31 -2.21
C SER A 64 3.91 -3.49 -1.27
N VAL A 65 3.38 -3.12 -0.09
CA VAL A 65 4.12 -2.38 0.94
C VAL A 65 5.31 -3.20 1.45
N THR A 66 5.11 -4.50 1.68
CA THR A 66 6.19 -5.43 2.09
C THR A 66 7.31 -5.46 1.05
N ALA A 67 6.98 -5.71 -0.22
CA ALA A 67 7.96 -5.78 -1.29
C ALA A 67 8.63 -4.42 -1.53
N LEU A 68 7.86 -3.32 -1.56
CA LEU A 68 8.37 -1.97 -1.79
C LEU A 68 9.36 -1.54 -0.72
N THR A 69 9.01 -1.72 0.56
CA THR A 69 9.90 -1.35 1.67
C THR A 69 11.16 -2.20 1.70
N ALA A 70 11.06 -3.50 1.38
CA ALA A 70 12.22 -4.38 1.23
C ALA A 70 13.14 -3.93 0.08
N LEU A 71 12.58 -3.59 -1.09
CA LEU A 71 13.34 -3.04 -2.22
C LEU A 71 14.01 -1.71 -1.86
N VAL A 72 13.29 -0.81 -1.19
CA VAL A 72 13.82 0.49 -0.74
C VAL A 72 14.97 0.33 0.24
N ALA A 73 14.89 -0.64 1.16
CA ALA A 73 15.99 -0.95 2.06
C ALA A 73 17.16 -1.62 1.35
N HIS A 74 16.88 -2.54 0.42
CA HIS A 74 17.90 -3.26 -0.33
C HIS A 74 18.76 -2.34 -1.19
N MET A 75 18.19 -1.27 -1.76
CA MET A 75 18.95 -0.24 -2.48
C MET A 75 20.05 0.40 -1.63
N GLU A 76 19.94 0.36 -0.31
CA GLU A 76 20.96 0.88 0.60
C GLU A 76 21.84 -0.21 1.21
N HIS A 77 21.25 -1.34 1.61
CA HIS A 77 21.98 -2.44 2.25
C HIS A 77 22.84 -3.24 1.27
N GLY A 78 22.34 -3.50 0.06
CA GLY A 78 23.05 -4.30 -0.95
C GLY A 78 24.41 -3.70 -1.32
N PRO A 79 24.46 -2.45 -1.82
CA PRO A 79 25.72 -1.78 -2.16
C PRO A 79 26.42 -1.11 -0.97
N LYS A 80 25.99 -1.35 0.28
CA LYS A 80 26.50 -0.66 1.49
C LYS A 80 26.48 0.88 1.39
N SER A 81 25.50 1.44 0.69
CA SER A 81 25.41 2.89 0.43
C SER A 81 25.14 3.72 1.70
N TRP A 82 24.73 3.09 2.79
CA TRP A 82 24.56 3.76 4.09
C TRP A 82 25.83 4.44 4.60
N ASP A 83 27.01 3.88 4.32
CA ASP A 83 28.28 4.45 4.80
C ASP A 83 28.53 5.81 4.14
N HIS A 84 28.33 5.87 2.82
CA HIS A 84 28.41 7.13 2.06
C HIS A 84 27.32 8.14 2.46
N LEU A 85 26.07 7.69 2.60
CA LEU A 85 24.96 8.59 2.98
C LEU A 85 25.16 9.20 4.36
N ARG A 86 25.71 8.45 5.31
CA ARG A 86 25.95 8.91 6.69
C ARG A 86 27.18 9.80 6.85
N ALA A 87 28.11 9.75 5.90
CA ALA A 87 29.27 10.65 5.85
C ALA A 87 28.92 12.06 5.33
N LEU A 88 27.77 12.22 4.64
CA LEU A 88 27.33 13.53 4.17
C LEU A 88 27.01 14.46 5.36
N PRO A 89 27.31 15.76 5.26
CA PRO A 89 27.02 16.76 6.30
C PRO A 89 25.53 17.15 6.31
N LEU A 90 24.65 16.15 6.33
CA LEU A 90 23.20 16.29 6.37
C LEU A 90 22.64 15.55 7.59
N PRO A 91 21.59 16.08 8.23
CA PRO A 91 21.00 15.40 9.38
C PRO A 91 20.37 14.08 8.93
N ARG A 92 20.75 12.99 9.62
CA ARG A 92 20.46 11.60 9.22
C ARG A 92 18.97 11.31 9.05
N TRP A 93 18.10 11.95 9.85
CA TRP A 93 16.64 11.79 9.76
C TRP A 93 16.09 12.12 8.37
N ARG A 94 16.75 13.03 7.61
CA ARG A 94 16.29 13.42 6.26
C ARG A 94 16.31 12.25 5.29
N PHE A 95 17.27 11.33 5.41
CA PHE A 95 17.35 10.15 4.54
C PHE A 95 16.21 9.18 4.83
N TYR A 96 15.93 8.92 6.10
CA TYR A 96 14.83 8.05 6.54
C TYR A 96 13.47 8.65 6.20
N ALA A 97 13.28 9.95 6.45
CA ALA A 97 12.04 10.66 6.12
C ALA A 97 11.79 10.71 4.62
N ALA A 98 12.83 10.90 3.79
CA ALA A 98 12.69 10.87 2.34
C ALA A 98 12.20 9.50 1.85
N LYS A 99 12.73 8.41 2.40
CA LYS A 99 12.26 7.04 2.09
C LYS A 99 10.81 6.82 2.50
N ALA A 100 10.43 7.28 3.69
CA ALA A 100 9.05 7.20 4.15
C ALA A 100 8.08 7.94 3.22
N VAL A 101 8.40 9.18 2.87
CA VAL A 101 7.61 9.99 1.93
C VAL A 101 7.50 9.28 0.57
N MET A 102 8.60 8.76 0.04
CA MET A 102 8.60 8.09 -1.26
C MET A 102 7.82 6.77 -1.25
N VAL A 103 7.94 5.96 -0.20
CA VAL A 103 7.14 4.74 -0.05
C VAL A 103 5.65 5.07 -0.02
N LEU A 104 5.25 6.05 0.78
CA LEU A 104 3.85 6.48 0.86
C LEU A 104 3.37 7.08 -0.48
N ALA A 105 4.20 7.86 -1.16
CA ALA A 105 3.86 8.43 -2.47
C ALA A 105 3.65 7.33 -3.53
N VAL A 106 4.54 6.33 -3.58
CA VAL A 106 4.39 5.19 -4.51
C VAL A 106 3.13 4.39 -4.17
N VAL A 107 2.84 4.14 -2.90
CA VAL A 107 1.62 3.43 -2.47
C VAL A 107 0.35 4.22 -2.85
N ALA A 108 0.36 5.55 -2.73
CA ALA A 108 -0.74 6.40 -3.16
C ALA A 108 -0.95 6.32 -4.69
N VAL A 109 0.14 6.36 -5.46
CA VAL A 109 0.10 6.20 -6.92
C VAL A 109 -0.44 4.82 -7.31
N MET A 110 0.01 3.75 -6.66
CA MET A 110 -0.50 2.39 -6.90
C MET A 110 -1.99 2.29 -6.57
N SER A 111 -2.44 2.91 -5.48
CA SER A 111 -3.85 2.91 -5.07
C SER A 111 -4.74 3.64 -6.09
N ALA A 112 -4.30 4.79 -6.61
CA ALA A 112 -4.98 5.50 -7.68
C ALA A 112 -4.96 4.72 -9.01
N ALA A 113 -3.81 4.11 -9.34
CA ALA A 113 -3.66 3.27 -10.52
C ALA A 113 -4.59 2.06 -10.47
N THR A 114 -4.81 1.45 -9.30
CA THR A 114 -5.77 0.35 -9.15
C THR A 114 -7.17 0.78 -9.58
N LEU A 115 -7.66 1.95 -9.17
CA LEU A 115 -8.97 2.44 -9.60
C LEU A 115 -9.02 2.67 -11.12
N LEU A 116 -8.03 3.39 -11.66
CA LEU A 116 -7.98 3.73 -13.08
C LEU A 116 -7.88 2.49 -13.96
N MET A 117 -6.99 1.56 -13.61
CA MET A 117 -6.77 0.33 -14.38
C MET A 117 -7.96 -0.63 -14.26
N THR A 118 -8.63 -0.69 -13.11
CA THR A 118 -9.85 -1.50 -12.96
C THR A 118 -10.97 -0.93 -13.84
N TRP A 119 -11.16 0.38 -13.85
CA TRP A 119 -12.11 1.03 -14.75
C TRP A 119 -11.77 0.73 -16.23
N GLY A 120 -10.50 0.88 -16.61
CA GLY A 120 -10.03 0.55 -17.97
C GLY A 120 -10.26 -0.92 -18.33
N ALA A 121 -10.00 -1.84 -17.40
CA ALA A 121 -10.23 -3.27 -17.58
C ALA A 121 -11.72 -3.59 -17.81
N VAL A 122 -12.62 -2.98 -17.04
CA VAL A 122 -14.06 -3.13 -17.24
C VAL A 122 -14.47 -2.61 -18.61
N MET A 123 -14.02 -1.42 -19.01
CA MET A 123 -14.33 -0.85 -20.32
C MET A 123 -13.83 -1.73 -21.48
N LEU A 124 -12.58 -2.20 -21.41
CA LEU A 124 -12.02 -3.12 -22.40
C LEU A 124 -12.81 -4.43 -22.47
N ALA A 125 -13.22 -5.00 -21.34
CA ALA A 125 -14.00 -6.24 -21.32
C ALA A 125 -15.40 -6.03 -21.92
N THR A 126 -16.04 -4.90 -21.64
CA THR A 126 -17.36 -4.56 -22.21
C THR A 126 -17.31 -4.26 -23.71
N ALA A 127 -16.18 -3.74 -24.22
CA ALA A 127 -15.99 -3.59 -25.67
C ALA A 127 -16.00 -4.96 -26.39
N ILE A 128 -15.55 -6.03 -25.72
CA ILE A 128 -15.58 -7.40 -26.23
C ILE A 128 -16.96 -8.06 -26.02
N LYS A 129 -17.59 -7.83 -24.87
CA LYS A 129 -18.93 -8.34 -24.52
C LYS A 129 -19.88 -7.20 -24.11
N PRO A 130 -20.49 -6.48 -25.07
CA PRO A 130 -21.35 -5.33 -24.77
C PRO A 130 -22.58 -5.66 -23.94
N ASN A 131 -23.06 -6.90 -24.01
CA ASN A 131 -24.18 -7.41 -23.21
C ASN A 131 -23.86 -7.49 -21.70
N LEU A 132 -22.61 -7.28 -21.30
CA LEU A 132 -22.17 -7.25 -19.90
C LEU A 132 -21.85 -5.83 -19.40
N THR A 133 -22.27 -4.80 -20.14
CA THR A 133 -22.07 -3.39 -19.75
C THR A 133 -22.57 -3.17 -18.31
N PRO A 134 -21.72 -2.66 -17.40
CA PRO A 134 -22.12 -2.47 -16.02
C PRO A 134 -23.32 -1.54 -15.88
N THR A 135 -24.16 -1.85 -14.90
CA THR A 135 -25.36 -1.07 -14.58
C THR A 135 -25.09 -0.08 -13.44
N GLY A 136 -26.03 0.85 -13.21
CA GLY A 136 -25.94 1.84 -12.14
C GLY A 136 -24.96 2.99 -12.43
N PRO A 137 -24.92 4.00 -11.56
CA PRO A 137 -24.01 5.13 -11.69
C PRO A 137 -22.56 4.74 -11.37
N LEU A 138 -21.60 5.35 -12.06
CA LEU A 138 -20.19 5.27 -11.69
C LEU A 138 -19.88 6.34 -10.63
N GLU A 139 -19.88 5.95 -9.36
CA GLU A 139 -19.66 6.88 -8.24
C GLU A 139 -18.17 7.14 -7.96
N VAL A 140 -17.49 7.80 -8.90
CA VAL A 140 -16.04 8.06 -8.83
C VAL A 140 -15.62 8.71 -7.50
N GLY A 141 -16.40 9.66 -6.99
CA GLY A 141 -16.14 10.33 -5.71
C GLY A 141 -16.17 9.37 -4.51
N LEU A 142 -17.12 8.43 -4.49
CA LEU A 142 -17.22 7.43 -3.43
C LEU A 142 -16.00 6.49 -3.46
N TYR A 143 -15.61 6.01 -4.64
CA TYR A 143 -14.46 5.10 -4.76
C TYR A 143 -13.15 5.81 -4.42
N ALA A 144 -12.96 7.05 -4.87
CA ALA A 144 -11.78 7.84 -4.57
C ALA A 144 -11.65 8.15 -3.07
N THR A 145 -12.75 8.55 -2.42
CA THR A 145 -12.75 8.81 -0.96
C THR A 145 -12.50 7.54 -0.16
N THR A 146 -13.11 6.41 -0.56
CA THR A 146 -12.88 5.11 0.08
C THR A 146 -11.43 4.66 -0.07
N MET A 147 -10.86 4.74 -1.28
CA MET A 147 -9.44 4.40 -1.52
C MET A 147 -8.49 5.35 -0.77
N GLY A 148 -8.83 6.63 -0.65
CA GLY A 148 -8.10 7.59 0.18
C GLY A 148 -8.08 7.18 1.66
N LYS A 149 -9.22 6.75 2.20
CA LYS A 149 -9.29 6.22 3.58
C LYS A 149 -8.47 4.94 3.73
N VAL A 150 -8.51 4.02 2.76
CA VAL A 150 -7.69 2.79 2.73
C VAL A 150 -6.20 3.15 2.81
N PHE A 151 -5.76 4.10 2.00
CA PHE A 151 -4.38 4.59 2.01
C PHE A 151 -4.00 5.16 3.40
N LEU A 152 -4.84 6.02 3.98
CA LEU A 152 -4.58 6.62 5.28
C LEU A 152 -4.55 5.56 6.41
N ALA A 153 -5.45 4.59 6.38
CA ALA A 153 -5.49 3.49 7.34
C ALA A 153 -4.27 2.55 7.23
N ALA A 154 -3.57 2.54 6.09
CA ALA A 154 -2.39 1.71 5.87
C ALA A 154 -1.08 2.32 6.41
N ILE A 155 -1.08 3.58 6.88
CA ILE A 155 0.15 4.28 7.29
C ILE A 155 0.85 3.54 8.43
N LEU A 156 0.12 3.05 9.43
CA LEU A 156 0.71 2.28 10.54
C LEU A 156 1.41 0.99 10.06
N MET A 157 0.76 0.24 9.17
CA MET A 157 1.37 -0.95 8.57
C MET A 157 2.63 -0.60 7.76
N ALA A 158 2.57 0.46 6.95
CA ALA A 158 3.71 0.94 6.17
C ALA A 158 4.87 1.41 7.06
N ALA A 159 4.57 2.06 8.19
CA ALA A 159 5.57 2.51 9.16
C ALA A 159 6.30 1.32 9.81
N ILE A 160 5.56 0.31 10.26
CA ILE A 160 6.14 -0.92 10.83
C ILE A 160 7.03 -1.60 9.78
N GLN A 161 6.53 -1.76 8.56
CA GLN A 161 7.27 -2.42 7.49
C GLN A 161 8.56 -1.70 7.13
N LEU A 162 8.48 -0.39 6.93
CA LEU A 162 9.63 0.41 6.59
C LEU A 162 10.67 0.40 7.71
N TRP A 163 10.23 0.48 8.97
CA TRP A 163 11.15 0.41 10.11
C TRP A 163 11.91 -0.91 10.14
N ILE A 164 11.22 -2.05 9.99
CA ILE A 164 11.86 -3.38 9.98
C ILE A 164 12.83 -3.48 8.80
N ALA A 165 12.40 -3.10 7.60
CA ALA A 165 13.21 -3.17 6.39
C ALA A 165 14.51 -2.37 6.51
N LEU A 166 14.45 -1.16 7.09
CA LEU A 166 15.63 -0.31 7.27
C LEU A 166 16.46 -0.65 8.51
N ARG A 167 15.89 -1.38 9.49
CA ARG A 167 16.56 -1.75 10.75
C ARG A 167 17.57 -2.88 10.59
N PHE A 168 17.31 -3.80 9.68
CA PHE A 168 18.12 -5.01 9.47
C PHE A 168 18.77 -4.98 8.09
N ALA A 169 20.07 -5.34 8.01
CA ALA A 169 20.81 -5.38 6.75
C ALA A 169 20.35 -6.50 5.77
N SER A 170 19.35 -7.30 6.18
CA SER A 170 18.72 -8.34 5.38
C SER A 170 17.28 -7.95 5.07
N PHE A 171 16.80 -8.30 3.87
CA PHE A 171 15.40 -8.09 3.49
C PHE A 171 14.45 -9.13 4.13
N VAL A 172 15.00 -10.22 4.69
CA VAL A 172 14.22 -11.36 5.21
C VAL A 172 13.27 -10.97 6.35
N PRO A 173 13.68 -10.19 7.39
CA PRO A 173 12.77 -9.84 8.49
C PRO A 173 11.53 -9.06 8.04
N ALA A 174 11.70 -8.12 7.11
CA ALA A 174 10.57 -7.35 6.56
C ALA A 174 9.62 -8.27 5.78
N LEU A 175 10.18 -9.19 4.98
CA LEU A 175 9.40 -10.15 4.22
C LEU A 175 8.60 -11.08 5.14
N VAL A 176 9.22 -11.65 6.18
CA VAL A 176 8.57 -12.54 7.14
C VAL A 176 7.44 -11.83 7.86
N VAL A 177 7.67 -10.61 8.36
CA VAL A 177 6.63 -9.85 9.07
C VAL A 177 5.51 -9.43 8.12
N GLY A 178 5.81 -9.10 6.86
CA GLY A 178 4.79 -8.74 5.89
C GLY A 178 3.93 -9.87 5.40
N ILE A 179 4.55 -10.97 5.01
CA ILE A 179 3.84 -12.18 4.62
C ILE A 179 3.06 -12.70 5.82
N GLY A 180 3.72 -12.88 6.97
CA GLY A 180 3.07 -13.32 8.21
C GLY A 180 1.90 -12.42 8.58
N GLY A 181 2.09 -11.10 8.57
CA GLY A 181 1.02 -10.14 8.87
C GLY A 181 -0.17 -10.25 7.91
N THR A 182 0.08 -10.45 6.61
CA THR A 182 -0.97 -10.65 5.61
C THR A 182 -1.73 -11.96 5.84
N PHE A 183 -1.05 -13.04 6.20
CA PHE A 183 -1.69 -14.31 6.54
C PHE A 183 -2.51 -14.23 7.83
N PHE A 184 -1.97 -13.63 8.89
CA PHE A 184 -2.71 -13.40 10.14
C PHE A 184 -3.90 -12.45 9.95
N SER A 185 -3.86 -11.60 8.92
CA SER A 185 -4.99 -10.74 8.52
C SER A 185 -6.25 -11.56 8.24
N VAL A 186 -6.11 -12.74 7.60
CA VAL A 186 -7.23 -13.64 7.29
C VAL A 186 -7.95 -14.07 8.58
N VAL A 187 -7.19 -14.49 9.59
CA VAL A 187 -7.74 -14.90 10.89
C VAL A 187 -8.30 -13.71 11.66
N ALA A 188 -7.64 -12.56 11.59
CA ALA A 188 -8.07 -11.34 12.27
C ALA A 188 -9.39 -10.78 11.70
N THR A 189 -9.76 -11.12 10.46
CA THR A 189 -11.00 -10.61 9.82
C THR A 189 -12.25 -10.98 10.61
N SER A 190 -12.33 -12.22 11.10
CA SER A 190 -13.48 -12.73 11.88
C SER A 190 -13.43 -12.34 13.36
N ALA A 191 -12.30 -11.84 13.86
CA ALA A 191 -12.14 -11.47 15.25
C ALA A 191 -12.60 -10.02 15.49
N ARG A 192 -13.37 -9.78 16.56
CA ARG A 192 -13.75 -8.41 16.97
C ARG A 192 -12.52 -7.52 17.21
N ALA A 193 -11.45 -8.10 17.76
CA ALA A 193 -10.17 -7.44 17.99
C ALA A 193 -9.35 -7.19 16.71
N GLY A 194 -9.74 -7.75 15.56
CA GLY A 194 -9.02 -7.58 14.29
C GLY A 194 -8.91 -6.13 13.81
N VAL A 195 -9.79 -5.25 14.27
CA VAL A 195 -9.74 -3.80 13.98
C VAL A 195 -8.45 -3.14 14.48
N PHE A 196 -7.81 -3.70 15.52
CA PHE A 196 -6.57 -3.19 16.09
C PHE A 196 -5.32 -3.71 15.37
N PHE A 197 -5.48 -4.67 14.45
CA PHE A 197 -4.37 -5.28 13.75
C PHE A 197 -3.97 -4.47 12.51
N PRO A 198 -2.71 -3.96 12.39
CA PRO A 198 -2.35 -3.00 11.34
C PRO A 198 -2.59 -3.48 9.90
N TRP A 199 -2.39 -4.77 9.62
CA TRP A 199 -2.63 -5.34 8.29
C TRP A 199 -4.11 -5.47 7.92
N GLN A 200 -5.02 -5.39 8.90
CA GLN A 200 -6.47 -5.39 8.70
C GLN A 200 -7.06 -3.98 8.61
N MET A 201 -6.36 -2.95 9.11
CA MET A 201 -6.88 -1.59 9.13
C MET A 201 -7.32 -1.06 7.76
N PRO A 202 -6.61 -1.34 6.63
CA PRO A 202 -7.04 -0.86 5.32
C PRO A 202 -8.37 -1.47 4.86
N VAL A 203 -8.55 -2.79 4.99
CA VAL A 203 -9.79 -3.47 4.53
C VAL A 203 -11.00 -3.06 5.36
N ASN A 204 -10.80 -2.68 6.63
CA ASN A 204 -11.87 -2.19 7.50
C ASN A 204 -12.55 -0.91 7.00
N MET A 205 -11.98 -0.21 6.00
CA MET A 205 -12.65 0.94 5.37
C MET A 205 -13.87 0.53 4.54
N LEU A 206 -14.03 -0.76 4.25
CA LEU A 206 -15.19 -1.33 3.58
C LEU A 206 -16.26 -1.84 4.57
N ALA A 207 -16.03 -1.74 5.87
CA ALA A 207 -17.03 -2.10 6.87
C ALA A 207 -18.25 -1.17 6.77
N SER A 208 -19.45 -1.76 6.84
CA SER A 208 -20.73 -1.06 6.70
C SER A 208 -21.78 -1.65 7.65
N GLY A 209 -22.94 -0.99 7.76
CA GLY A 209 -24.01 -1.41 8.67
C GLY A 209 -23.57 -1.38 10.14
N ASP A 210 -23.86 -2.45 10.87
CA ASP A 210 -23.56 -2.59 12.30
C ASP A 210 -22.06 -2.52 12.64
N GLU A 211 -21.19 -2.72 11.65
CA GLU A 211 -19.74 -2.68 11.82
C GLU A 211 -19.10 -1.32 11.46
N ALA A 212 -19.88 -0.28 11.18
CA ALA A 212 -19.37 1.03 10.77
C ALA A 212 -18.38 1.65 11.77
N TRP A 213 -18.48 1.31 13.07
CA TRP A 213 -17.54 1.74 14.12
C TRP A 213 -16.09 1.28 13.86
N ARG A 214 -15.89 0.22 13.07
CA ARG A 214 -14.55 -0.27 12.69
C ARG A 214 -13.82 0.74 11.82
N VAL A 215 -14.54 1.47 10.97
CA VAL A 215 -13.96 2.48 10.06
C VAL A 215 -13.29 3.59 10.87
N THR A 216 -13.98 4.17 11.84
CA THR A 216 -13.44 5.27 12.66
C THR A 216 -12.25 4.81 13.49
N THR A 217 -12.32 3.61 14.06
CA THR A 217 -11.26 3.05 14.91
C THR A 217 -10.01 2.73 14.09
N ALA A 218 -10.18 2.02 12.97
CA ALA A 218 -9.08 1.64 12.08
C ALA A 218 -8.45 2.87 11.41
N LEU A 219 -9.23 3.90 11.06
CA LEU A 219 -8.68 5.13 10.50
C LEU A 219 -7.91 5.95 11.55
N GLY A 220 -8.43 6.06 12.78
CA GLY A 220 -7.77 6.77 13.87
C GLY A 220 -6.44 6.13 14.27
N LEU A 221 -6.41 4.80 14.38
CA LEU A 221 -5.18 4.06 14.69
C LEU A 221 -4.26 3.97 13.46
N GLY A 222 -4.79 3.62 12.30
CA GLY A 222 -4.01 3.41 11.08
C GLY A 222 -3.33 4.69 10.60
N CYS A 223 -4.03 5.82 10.63
CA CYS A 223 -3.48 7.12 10.23
C CYS A 223 -2.83 7.85 11.41
N GLY A 224 -3.58 8.08 12.49
CA GLY A 224 -3.13 8.90 13.63
C GLY A 224 -1.96 8.28 14.37
N LEU A 225 -2.15 7.08 14.93
CA LEU A 225 -1.05 6.34 15.57
C LEU A 225 0.03 5.97 14.53
N GLY A 226 -0.35 5.67 13.29
CA GLY A 226 0.60 5.41 12.20
C GLY A 226 1.61 6.54 11.96
N LEU A 227 1.16 7.79 11.92
CA LEU A 227 2.05 8.95 11.74
C LEU A 227 3.00 9.14 12.94
N VAL A 228 2.50 8.91 14.16
CA VAL A 228 3.33 8.95 15.38
C VAL A 228 4.40 7.86 15.34
N VAL A 229 4.01 6.61 15.02
CA VAL A 229 4.94 5.48 14.90
C VAL A 229 5.96 5.72 13.78
N LEU A 230 5.56 6.31 12.66
CA LEU A 230 6.47 6.66 11.56
C LEU A 230 7.50 7.70 11.99
N ALA A 231 7.08 8.75 12.71
CA ALA A 231 7.98 9.77 13.24
C ALA A 231 8.97 9.17 14.25
N LEU A 232 8.48 8.33 15.17
CA LEU A 232 9.31 7.61 16.14
C LEU A 232 10.30 6.66 15.45
N ALA A 233 9.87 5.93 14.42
CA ALA A 233 10.72 5.06 13.63
C ALA A 233 11.86 5.84 12.97
N ILE A 234 11.57 7.00 12.36
CA ILE A 234 12.56 7.88 11.75
C ILE A 234 13.54 8.40 12.81
N ALA A 235 13.04 8.87 13.97
CA ALA A 235 13.88 9.37 15.05
C ALA A 235 14.80 8.27 15.61
N HIS A 236 14.27 7.07 15.82
CA HIS A 236 15.02 5.92 16.30
C HIS A 236 16.11 5.50 15.31
N LEU A 237 15.79 5.40 14.01
CA LEU A 237 16.76 5.05 12.97
C LEU A 237 17.85 6.11 12.81
N ALA A 238 17.52 7.39 12.99
CA ALA A 238 18.47 8.50 12.91
C ALA A 238 19.48 8.53 14.07
N ARG A 239 19.08 8.06 15.27
CA ARG A 239 19.93 8.02 16.47
C ARG A 239 20.96 6.90 16.46
N ARG A 240 20.84 5.89 15.59
CA ARG A 240 21.81 4.80 15.56
C ARG A 240 23.15 5.30 15.03
N GLU A 241 24.11 5.35 15.93
CA GLU A 241 25.53 5.39 15.63
C GLU A 241 25.95 4.00 15.14
N VAL A 242 26.77 3.96 14.10
CA VAL A 242 27.39 2.72 13.63
C VAL A 242 28.66 2.56 14.47
N LEU A 243 28.73 1.49 15.25
CA LEU A 243 29.98 0.82 15.60
C LEU A 243 30.45 0.04 14.37
#